data_AF-A0A0Q0P5D7-F1
#
_entry.id   AF-A0A0Q0P5D7-F1
#
_cell.length_a   1.000
_cell.length_b   1.000
_cell.length_c   1.000
_cell.angle_alpha   90.00
_cell.angle_beta   90.00
_cell.angle_gamma   90.00
#
_symmetry.space_group_name_H-M   'P 1'
#
loop_
_entity.id
_entity.type
_entity.pdbx_description
1 polymer ?
#
loop_
_entity_poly.entity_id
_entity_poly.type
_entity_poly.pdbx_seq_one_letter_code
_entity_poly.pdbx_strand_id
1 'polypeptide(L)'
;MEENIHPFKKAAALLLLLGLIDIAVMIFCIINQTNYVSSFTIFGVISGVLLLRGSLKTVQTLRWLSIFISVLIVGILFDTLFTTPPALFIALMKFSPLTVIGPICVAALLVAVFIWIYCQLSSQESLQLLVKANYKTTQPKSAYLLGAIGLLVTFLGASEMVNGESAKKAIKLAQAQRGSAYQYHVTRLYVSQNSGYADG
;
A
#
# COMPACT_ATOMS: atom_id res chain seq x y z
N MET A 1 42.74 4.96 -4.87
CA MET A 1 41.51 5.76 -4.77
C MET A 1 40.38 4.78 -4.54
N GLU A 2 40.05 4.51 -3.28
CA GLU A 2 38.87 3.69 -2.96
C GLU A 2 37.64 4.53 -3.34
N GLU A 3 36.99 4.12 -4.41
CA GLU A 3 35.67 4.64 -4.75
C GLU A 3 34.78 4.33 -3.54
N ASN A 4 34.41 5.37 -2.78
CA ASN A 4 33.48 5.26 -1.66
C ASN A 4 32.11 4.89 -2.23
N ILE A 5 31.92 3.62 -2.56
CA ILE A 5 30.64 3.08 -3.00
C ILE A 5 29.73 3.14 -1.78
N HIS A 6 28.96 4.22 -1.66
CA HIS A 6 27.92 4.35 -0.65
C HIS A 6 26.86 3.27 -0.96
N PRO A 7 26.76 2.18 -0.16
CA PRO A 7 25.90 1.03 -0.52
C PRO A 7 24.41 1.41 -0.54
N PHE A 8 24.08 2.53 0.12
CA PHE A 8 22.73 3.08 0.24
C PHE A 8 22.33 4.00 -0.92
N LYS A 9 23.28 4.46 -1.76
CA LYS A 9 23.03 5.51 -2.77
C LYS A 9 21.95 5.12 -3.78
N LYS A 10 21.95 3.86 -4.20
CA LYS A 10 20.96 3.33 -5.17
C LYS A 10 19.54 3.33 -4.59
N ALA A 11 19.37 2.83 -3.37
CA ALA A 11 18.08 2.81 -2.68
C ALA A 11 17.59 4.24 -2.38
N ALA A 12 18.52 5.12 -1.97
CA ALA A 12 18.21 6.52 -1.69
C ALA A 12 17.75 7.28 -2.93
N ALA A 13 18.45 7.12 -4.06
CA ALA A 13 18.09 7.75 -5.32
C ALA A 13 16.72 7.28 -5.82
N LEU A 14 16.42 5.97 -5.72
CA LEU A 14 15.11 5.44 -6.09
C LEU A 14 14.00 6.02 -5.23
N LEU A 15 14.18 6.07 -3.89
CA LEU A 15 13.19 6.63 -2.97
C LEU A 15 12.95 8.12 -3.20
N LEU A 16 14.00 8.89 -3.48
CA LEU A 16 13.87 10.31 -3.85
C LEU A 16 13.12 10.48 -5.16
N LEU A 17 13.47 9.71 -6.18
CA LEU A 17 12.84 9.79 -7.49
C LEU A 17 11.36 9.43 -7.42
N LEU A 18 11.01 8.34 -6.74
CA LEU A 18 9.62 7.94 -6.53
C LEU A 18 8.86 9.00 -5.73
N GLY A 19 9.45 9.54 -4.66
CA GLY A 19 8.86 10.60 -3.86
C GLY A 19 8.59 11.87 -4.67
N LEU A 20 9.55 12.32 -5.49
CA LEU A 20 9.40 13.51 -6.32
C LEU A 20 8.36 13.34 -7.44
N ILE A 21 8.34 12.18 -8.10
CA ILE A 21 7.31 11.87 -9.10
C ILE A 21 5.93 11.92 -8.45
N ASP A 22 5.79 11.31 -7.28
CA ASP A 22 4.52 11.27 -6.58
C ASP A 22 4.07 12.67 -6.09
N ILE A 23 5.00 13.56 -5.68
CA ILE A 23 4.71 14.98 -5.43
C ILE A 23 4.19 15.67 -6.70
N ALA A 24 4.81 15.41 -7.85
CA ALA A 24 4.35 16.00 -9.11
C ALA A 24 2.94 15.51 -9.48
N VAL A 25 2.64 14.22 -9.26
CA VAL A 25 1.30 13.64 -9.43
C VAL A 25 0.31 14.27 -8.44
N MET A 26 0.70 14.45 -7.18
CA MET A 26 -0.14 15.12 -6.18
C MET A 26 -0.54 16.53 -6.64
N ILE A 27 0.44 17.34 -7.06
CA ILE A 27 0.21 18.70 -7.56
C ILE A 27 -0.73 18.66 -8.77
N PHE A 28 -0.50 17.74 -9.70
CA PHE A 28 -1.36 17.55 -10.86
C PHE A 28 -2.81 17.19 -10.46
N CYS A 29 -3.01 16.29 -9.50
CA CYS A 29 -4.34 15.92 -9.03
C CYS A 29 -5.05 17.09 -8.33
N ILE A 30 -4.32 17.88 -7.52
CA ILE A 30 -4.86 19.09 -6.87
C ILE A 30 -5.34 20.10 -7.92
N ILE A 31 -4.53 20.32 -8.97
CA ILE A 31 -4.88 21.25 -10.06
C ILE A 31 -6.14 20.77 -10.81
N ASN A 32 -6.26 19.46 -11.05
CA ASN A 32 -7.38 18.87 -11.78
C ASN A 32 -8.59 18.50 -10.90
N GLN A 33 -8.56 18.82 -9.60
CA GLN A 33 -9.59 18.45 -8.61
C GLN A 33 -9.95 16.95 -8.63
N THR A 34 -8.98 16.08 -8.91
CA THR A 34 -9.18 14.64 -8.85
C THR A 34 -8.84 14.12 -7.45
N ASN A 35 -9.54 13.07 -7.03
CA ASN A 35 -9.29 12.44 -5.74
C ASN A 35 -7.87 11.86 -5.72
N TYR A 36 -6.99 12.49 -4.92
CA TYR A 36 -5.65 12.02 -4.68
C TYR A 36 -5.60 11.18 -3.40
N VAL A 37 -5.16 9.92 -3.53
CA VAL A 37 -4.91 9.05 -2.38
C VAL A 37 -3.40 8.96 -2.21
N SER A 38 -2.87 9.87 -1.38
CA SER A 38 -1.45 9.90 -1.00
C SER A 38 -1.18 8.93 0.14
N SER A 39 -0.17 8.07 0.01
CA SER A 39 0.22 7.20 1.13
C SER A 39 1.71 7.25 1.49
N PHE A 40 2.61 7.64 0.57
CA PHE A 40 4.07 7.42 0.78
C PHE A 40 5.01 8.56 0.34
N THR A 41 4.47 9.71 -0.07
CA THR A 41 5.18 10.78 -0.77
C THR A 41 6.27 11.45 0.07
N ILE A 42 5.89 11.98 1.24
CA ILE A 42 6.82 12.67 2.16
C ILE A 42 7.79 11.66 2.78
N PHE A 43 7.30 10.45 3.05
CA PHE A 43 8.11 9.38 3.62
C PHE A 43 9.25 8.96 2.68
N GLY A 44 8.98 8.81 1.38
CA GLY A 44 9.98 8.47 0.37
C GLY A 44 11.08 9.52 0.26
N VAL A 45 10.71 10.81 0.21
CA VAL A 45 11.68 11.90 0.13
C VAL A 45 12.55 11.98 1.40
N ILE A 46 11.95 12.00 2.58
CA ILE A 46 12.68 12.10 3.86
C ILE A 46 13.62 10.89 4.01
N SER A 47 13.12 9.68 3.76
CA SER A 47 13.91 8.46 3.87
C SER A 47 15.06 8.43 2.87
N GLY A 48 14.83 8.92 1.65
CA GLY A 48 15.86 9.06 0.62
C GLY A 48 16.99 10.02 1.04
N VAL A 49 16.65 11.21 1.54
CA VAL A 49 17.65 12.17 2.05
C VAL A 49 18.43 11.58 3.23
N LEU A 50 17.75 10.92 4.18
CA LEU A 50 18.39 10.32 5.35
C LEU A 50 19.31 9.14 4.98
N LEU A 51 18.97 8.35 3.96
CA LEU A 51 19.84 7.31 3.42
C LEU A 51 21.09 7.89 2.75
N LEU A 52 20.97 9.00 2.01
CA LEU A 52 22.14 9.69 1.44
C LEU A 52 23.09 10.19 2.53
N ARG A 53 22.55 10.62 3.67
CA ARG A 53 23.33 11.01 4.86
C ARG A 53 23.96 9.81 5.60
N GLY A 54 23.74 8.57 5.15
CA GLY A 54 24.30 7.38 5.77
C GLY A 54 23.63 7.01 7.10
N SER A 55 22.40 7.45 7.35
CA SER A 55 21.69 7.16 8.60
C SER A 55 21.42 5.66 8.75
N LEU A 56 22.18 5.00 9.62
CA LEU A 56 22.06 3.57 9.90
C LEU A 56 20.72 3.21 10.56
N LYS A 57 20.16 4.12 11.36
CA LYS A 57 18.79 3.98 11.90
C LYS A 57 17.77 3.91 10.77
N THR A 58 17.89 4.78 9.77
CA THR A 58 17.00 4.80 8.61
C THR A 58 17.12 3.52 7.79
N VAL A 59 18.33 2.98 7.63
CA VAL A 59 18.54 1.67 6.97
C VAL A 59 17.77 0.57 7.72
N GLN A 60 17.87 0.50 9.05
CA GLN A 60 17.17 -0.51 9.84
C GLN A 60 15.64 -0.36 9.74
N THR A 61 15.13 0.87 9.87
CA THR A 61 13.70 1.16 9.75
C THR A 61 13.18 0.80 8.36
N LEU A 62 13.90 1.13 7.29
CA LEU A 62 13.47 0.83 5.93
C LEU A 62 13.53 -0.66 5.61
N ARG A 63 14.50 -1.41 6.13
CA ARG A 63 14.51 -2.88 6.02
C ARG A 63 13.26 -3.48 6.66
N TRP A 64 12.91 -3.01 7.86
CA TRP A 64 11.71 -3.46 8.56
C TRP A 64 10.43 -3.08 7.80
N LEU A 65 10.32 -1.82 7.42
CA LEU A 65 9.13 -1.26 6.77
C LEU A 65 8.88 -1.86 5.39
N SER A 66 9.93 -2.12 4.61
CA SER A 66 9.79 -2.72 3.27
C SER A 66 9.12 -4.10 3.34
N ILE A 67 9.49 -4.92 4.32
CA ILE A 67 8.86 -6.23 4.54
C ILE A 67 7.44 -6.07 5.05
N PHE A 68 7.22 -5.21 6.05
CA PHE A 68 5.90 -4.94 6.61
C PHE A 68 4.89 -4.51 5.53
N ILE A 69 5.27 -3.52 4.70
CA ILE A 69 4.40 -3.02 3.62
C ILE A 69 4.18 -4.10 2.56
N SER A 70 5.22 -4.86 2.18
CA SER A 70 5.06 -5.94 1.20
C SER A 70 4.04 -6.99 1.67
N VAL A 71 4.11 -7.38 2.95
CA VAL A 71 3.13 -8.31 3.55
C VAL A 71 1.72 -7.71 3.53
N LEU A 72 1.58 -6.43 3.88
CA LEU A 72 0.27 -5.76 3.84
C LEU A 72 -0.31 -5.69 2.42
N ILE A 73 0.48 -5.29 1.42
CA ILE A 73 -0.01 -5.19 0.03
C ILE A 73 -0.46 -6.56 -0.47
N VAL A 74 0.36 -7.59 -0.28
CA VAL A 74 0.00 -8.96 -0.67
C VAL A 74 -1.25 -9.42 0.06
N GLY A 75 -1.34 -9.18 1.35
CA GLY A 75 -2.50 -9.52 2.16
C GLY A 75 -3.78 -8.82 1.69
N ILE A 76 -3.72 -7.53 1.37
CA ILE A 76 -4.86 -6.78 0.83
C ILE A 76 -5.29 -7.34 -0.52
N LEU A 77 -4.36 -7.73 -1.41
CA LEU A 77 -4.73 -8.38 -2.67
C LEU A 77 -5.50 -9.69 -2.43
N PHE A 78 -5.06 -10.51 -1.47
CA PHE A 78 -5.80 -11.71 -1.09
C PHE A 78 -7.17 -11.38 -0.51
N ASP A 79 -7.24 -10.41 0.40
CA ASP A 79 -8.50 -9.97 1.00
C ASP A 79 -9.52 -9.51 -0.06
N THR A 80 -9.08 -8.72 -1.04
CA THR A 80 -9.97 -8.29 -2.14
C THR A 80 -10.51 -9.46 -2.96
N LEU A 81 -9.71 -10.51 -3.17
CA LEU A 81 -10.14 -11.71 -3.89
C LEU A 81 -11.19 -12.52 -3.09
N PHE A 82 -11.10 -12.51 -1.76
CA PHE A 82 -12.06 -13.21 -0.90
C PHE A 82 -13.35 -12.41 -0.67
N THR A 83 -13.27 -11.08 -0.60
CA THR A 83 -14.41 -10.21 -0.31
C THR A 83 -15.20 -9.80 -1.56
N THR A 84 -14.57 -9.79 -2.73
CA THR A 84 -15.23 -9.41 -4.00
C THR A 84 -16.02 -10.58 -4.61
N PRO A 85 -17.30 -10.41 -4.95
CA PRO A 85 -18.09 -11.45 -5.61
C PRO A 85 -17.50 -11.81 -7.00
N PRO A 86 -17.39 -13.11 -7.36
CA PRO A 86 -16.84 -13.52 -8.65
C PRO A 86 -17.58 -12.91 -9.86
N ALA A 87 -18.90 -12.75 -9.76
CA ALA A 87 -19.72 -12.12 -10.79
C ALA A 87 -19.32 -10.66 -11.05
N LEU A 88 -18.96 -9.91 -10.00
CA LEU A 88 -18.53 -8.53 -10.11
C LEU A 88 -17.14 -8.43 -10.74
N PHE A 89 -16.25 -9.37 -10.41
CA PHE A 89 -14.93 -9.47 -11.03
C PHE A 89 -15.02 -9.74 -12.55
N ILE A 90 -15.88 -10.70 -12.94
CA ILE A 90 -16.12 -11.01 -14.37
C ILE A 90 -16.75 -9.82 -15.09
N ALA A 91 -17.69 -9.11 -14.45
CA ALA A 91 -18.30 -7.92 -15.03
C ALA A 91 -17.25 -6.81 -15.24
N LEU A 92 -16.44 -6.48 -14.23
CA LEU A 92 -15.39 -5.48 -14.36
C LEU A 92 -14.35 -5.85 -15.42
N MET A 93 -13.97 -7.13 -15.53
CA MET A 93 -13.06 -7.60 -16.57
C MET A 93 -13.62 -7.40 -17.99
N LYS A 94 -14.94 -7.49 -18.17
CA LYS A 94 -15.60 -7.28 -19.48
C LYS A 94 -15.78 -5.80 -19.82
N PHE A 95 -16.15 -4.98 -18.84
CA PHE A 95 -16.49 -3.57 -19.07
C PHE A 95 -15.30 -2.61 -18.90
N SER A 96 -14.34 -2.94 -18.04
CA SER A 96 -13.21 -2.07 -17.69
C SER A 96 -12.03 -2.90 -17.17
N PRO A 97 -11.34 -3.66 -18.04
CA PRO A 97 -10.24 -4.54 -17.61
C PRO A 97 -9.12 -3.77 -16.89
N LEU A 98 -8.91 -2.49 -17.23
CA LEU A 98 -7.91 -1.64 -16.60
C LEU A 98 -8.20 -1.37 -15.11
N THR A 99 -9.47 -1.34 -14.68
CA THR A 99 -9.82 -1.13 -13.27
C THR A 99 -9.51 -2.35 -12.40
N VAL A 100 -9.32 -3.52 -13.01
CA VAL A 100 -8.95 -4.76 -12.31
C VAL A 100 -7.44 -5.00 -12.42
N ILE A 101 -6.92 -4.97 -13.65
CA ILE A 101 -5.52 -5.30 -13.94
C ILE A 101 -4.58 -4.20 -13.47
N GLY A 102 -4.96 -2.93 -13.64
CA GLY A 102 -4.13 -1.77 -13.27
C GLY A 102 -3.69 -1.81 -11.81
N PRO A 103 -4.61 -1.89 -10.83
CA PRO A 103 -4.26 -1.99 -9.42
C PRO A 103 -3.38 -3.20 -9.09
N ILE A 104 -3.61 -4.36 -9.70
CA ILE A 104 -2.80 -5.57 -9.50
C ILE A 104 -1.36 -5.34 -10.00
N CYS A 105 -1.20 -4.78 -11.20
CA CYS A 105 0.12 -4.48 -11.77
C CYS A 105 0.87 -3.44 -10.92
N VAL A 106 0.19 -2.39 -10.47
CA VAL A 106 0.78 -1.37 -9.58
C VAL A 106 1.19 -1.99 -8.24
N ALA A 107 0.34 -2.82 -7.64
CA ALA A 107 0.65 -3.51 -6.39
C ALA A 107 1.85 -4.45 -6.53
N ALA A 108 1.91 -5.24 -7.62
CA ALA A 108 3.04 -6.12 -7.91
C ALA A 108 4.35 -5.34 -8.09
N LEU A 109 4.31 -4.21 -8.81
CA LEU A 109 5.46 -3.32 -8.99
C LEU A 109 5.92 -2.73 -7.65
N LEU A 110 4.99 -2.26 -6.81
CA LEU A 110 5.32 -1.74 -5.49
C LEU A 110 5.96 -2.80 -4.59
N VAL A 111 5.42 -4.02 -4.56
CA VAL A 111 6.01 -5.14 -3.81
C VAL A 111 7.42 -5.44 -4.32
N ALA A 112 7.62 -5.48 -5.65
CA ALA A 112 8.93 -5.68 -6.24
C ALA A 112 9.93 -4.59 -5.83
N VAL A 113 9.50 -3.32 -5.82
CA VAL A 113 10.32 -2.19 -5.37
C VAL A 113 10.70 -2.31 -3.90
N PHE A 114 9.74 -2.63 -3.00
CA PHE A 114 10.04 -2.80 -1.58
C PHE A 114 10.96 -3.99 -1.30
N ILE A 115 10.75 -5.12 -1.96
CA ILE A 115 11.65 -6.29 -1.87
C ILE A 115 13.04 -5.91 -2.37
N TRP A 116 13.14 -5.18 -3.49
CA TRP A 116 14.42 -4.73 -4.02
C TRP A 116 15.14 -3.78 -3.04
N ILE A 117 14.43 -2.84 -2.43
CA ILE A 117 14.98 -1.96 -1.38
C ILE A 117 15.49 -2.80 -0.20
N TYR A 118 14.71 -3.78 0.27
CA TYR A 118 15.14 -4.67 1.34
C TYR A 118 16.41 -5.44 0.99
N CYS A 119 16.49 -5.99 -0.23
CA CYS A 119 17.67 -6.70 -0.72
C CYS A 119 18.89 -5.77 -0.81
N GLN A 120 18.72 -4.56 -1.36
CA GLN A 120 19.79 -3.57 -1.48
C GLN A 120 20.33 -3.14 -0.10
N LEU A 121 19.44 -2.91 0.87
CA LEU A 121 19.81 -2.55 2.24
C LEU A 121 20.29 -3.74 3.08
N SER A 122 20.09 -4.96 2.60
CA SER A 122 20.59 -6.21 3.21
C SER A 122 21.81 -6.77 2.47
N SER A 123 22.44 -5.98 1.59
CA SER A 123 23.70 -6.35 0.94
C SER A 123 24.81 -6.55 1.98
N GLN A 124 25.80 -7.36 1.64
CA GLN A 124 26.92 -7.67 2.56
C GLN A 124 27.62 -6.39 3.05
N GLU A 125 27.84 -5.42 2.17
CA GLU A 125 28.40 -4.10 2.51
C GLU A 125 27.52 -3.33 3.51
N SER A 126 26.20 -3.30 3.26
CA SER A 126 25.23 -2.64 4.15
C SER A 126 25.21 -3.28 5.54
N LEU A 127 25.22 -4.61 5.59
CA LEU A 127 25.21 -5.36 6.85
C LEU A 127 26.51 -5.18 7.63
N GLN A 128 27.67 -5.14 6.97
CA GLN A 128 28.94 -4.86 7.62
C GLN A 128 28.97 -3.49 8.29
N LEU A 129 28.41 -2.46 7.65
CA LEU A 129 28.29 -1.12 8.24
C LEU A 129 27.36 -1.12 9.46
N LEU A 130 26.25 -1.86 9.41
CA LEU A 130 25.35 -2.01 10.56
C LEU A 130 26.01 -2.74 11.73
N VAL A 131 26.75 -3.83 11.46
CA VAL A 131 27.49 -4.59 12.49
C VAL A 131 28.57 -3.72 13.13
N LYS A 132 29.36 -2.99 12.33
CA LYS A 132 30.40 -2.07 12.84
C LYS A 132 29.83 -1.01 13.78
N ALA A 133 28.58 -0.60 13.56
CA ALA A 133 27.87 0.36 14.39
C ALA A 133 26.99 -0.28 15.48
N ASN A 134 27.17 -1.57 15.78
CA ASN A 134 26.43 -2.34 16.79
C ASN A 134 24.90 -2.39 16.58
N TYR A 135 24.42 -2.29 15.35
CA TYR A 135 23.00 -2.48 15.02
C TYR A 135 22.65 -3.95 14.79
N LYS A 136 21.42 -4.33 15.15
CA LYS A 136 20.88 -5.68 14.87
C LYS A 136 20.68 -5.87 13.37
N THR A 137 21.28 -6.92 12.81
CA THR A 137 21.22 -7.27 11.38
C THR A 137 20.30 -8.43 11.05
N THR A 138 19.73 -9.09 12.06
CA THR A 138 18.83 -10.22 11.90
C THR A 138 17.60 -9.88 11.05
N GLN A 139 17.03 -10.92 10.43
CA GLN A 139 15.80 -10.77 9.65
C GLN A 139 14.68 -10.14 10.51
N PRO A 140 13.88 -9.22 9.95
CA PRO A 140 12.87 -8.49 10.70
C PRO A 140 11.62 -9.36 10.96
N LYS A 141 11.72 -10.37 11.83
CA LYS A 141 10.60 -11.26 12.19
C LYS A 141 9.38 -10.50 12.72
N SER A 142 9.61 -9.41 13.45
CA SER A 142 8.54 -8.53 13.94
C SER A 142 7.77 -7.83 12.81
N ALA A 143 8.39 -7.59 11.65
CA ALA A 143 7.71 -6.99 10.50
C ALA A 143 6.66 -7.94 9.93
N TYR A 144 6.99 -9.23 9.83
CA TYR A 144 6.03 -10.27 9.41
C TYR A 144 4.88 -10.40 10.40
N LEU A 145 5.18 -10.44 11.70
CA LEU A 145 4.15 -10.56 12.74
C LEU A 145 3.20 -9.35 12.75
N LEU A 146 3.76 -8.14 12.76
CA LEU A 146 2.95 -6.92 12.72
C LEU A 146 2.20 -6.78 11.39
N GLY A 147 2.79 -7.21 10.27
CA GLY A 147 2.12 -7.27 8.98
C GLY A 147 0.92 -8.21 8.99
N ALA A 148 1.06 -9.40 9.59
CA ALA A 148 -0.04 -10.35 9.75
C ALA A 148 -1.15 -9.83 10.68
N ILE A 149 -0.79 -9.16 11.78
CA ILE A 149 -1.76 -8.50 12.65
C ILE A 149 -2.49 -7.39 11.90
N GLY A 150 -1.76 -6.55 11.17
CA GLY A 150 -2.34 -5.49 10.34
C GLY A 150 -3.31 -6.05 9.30
N LEU A 151 -2.93 -7.15 8.64
CA LEU A 151 -3.79 -7.86 7.69
C LEU A 151 -5.08 -8.37 8.35
N LEU A 152 -4.98 -8.95 9.54
CA LEU A 152 -6.14 -9.42 10.29
C LEU A 152 -7.09 -8.26 10.63
N VAL A 153 -6.55 -7.11 11.04
CA VAL A 153 -7.34 -5.90 11.30
C VAL A 153 -8.03 -5.41 10.03
N THR A 154 -7.32 -5.35 8.89
CA THR A 154 -7.93 -4.95 7.61
C THR A 154 -9.00 -5.93 7.16
N PHE A 155 -8.78 -7.24 7.31
CA PHE A 155 -9.76 -8.27 6.96
C PHE A 155 -11.04 -8.17 7.80
N LEU A 156 -10.91 -7.99 9.11
CA LEU A 156 -12.05 -7.80 10.00
C LEU A 156 -12.82 -6.51 9.65
N GLY A 157 -12.11 -5.43 9.36
CA GLY A 157 -12.71 -4.18 8.90
C GLY A 157 -13.46 -4.34 7.57
N ALA A 158 -12.88 -5.04 6.60
CA ALA A 158 -13.50 -5.31 5.31
C ALA A 158 -14.74 -6.21 5.45
N SER A 159 -14.67 -7.24 6.28
CA SER A 159 -15.80 -8.13 6.58
C SER A 159 -16.96 -7.35 7.22
N GLU A 160 -16.68 -6.48 8.18
CA GLU A 160 -17.69 -5.60 8.77
C GLU A 160 -18.25 -4.61 7.73
N MET A 161 -17.43 -4.08 6.83
CA MET A 161 -17.88 -3.21 5.76
C MET A 161 -18.82 -3.90 4.77
N VAL A 162 -18.63 -5.21 4.52
CA VAL A 162 -19.45 -5.99 3.59
C VAL A 162 -20.69 -6.58 4.26
N ASN A 163 -20.57 -7.03 5.51
CA ASN A 163 -21.61 -7.82 6.20
C ASN A 163 -22.32 -7.05 7.34
N GLY A 164 -21.80 -5.91 7.74
CA GLY A 164 -22.30 -5.10 8.85
C GLY A 164 -23.67 -4.48 8.59
N GLU A 165 -24.29 -3.95 9.66
CA GLU A 165 -25.62 -3.37 9.59
C GLU A 165 -25.71 -2.18 8.62
N SER A 166 -24.65 -1.36 8.59
CA SER A 166 -24.51 -0.25 7.66
C SER A 166 -24.54 -0.70 6.20
N ALA A 167 -23.91 -1.84 5.89
CA ALA A 167 -23.90 -2.42 4.55
C ALA A 167 -25.30 -2.88 4.13
N LYS A 168 -25.99 -3.60 5.03
CA LYS A 168 -27.38 -4.05 4.81
C LYS A 168 -28.33 -2.86 4.62
N LYS A 169 -28.15 -1.78 5.40
CA LYS A 169 -28.95 -0.56 5.26
C LYS A 169 -28.69 0.13 3.92
N ALA A 170 -27.43 0.23 3.49
CA ALA A 170 -27.07 0.79 2.20
C ALA A 170 -27.70 -0.01 1.04
N ILE A 171 -27.64 -1.35 1.10
CA ILE A 171 -28.28 -2.22 0.09
C ILE A 171 -29.79 -2.00 0.06
N LYS A 172 -30.47 -1.94 1.21
CA LYS A 172 -31.92 -1.68 1.28
C LYS A 172 -32.30 -0.33 0.68
N LEU A 173 -31.50 0.72 0.95
CA LEU A 173 -31.71 2.05 0.36
C LEU A 173 -31.52 2.02 -1.16
N ALA A 174 -30.49 1.35 -1.66
CA ALA A 174 -30.25 1.21 -3.09
C ALA A 174 -31.40 0.43 -3.78
N GLN A 175 -31.88 -0.66 -3.16
CA GLN A 175 -33.03 -1.41 -3.65
C GLN A 175 -34.31 -0.57 -3.69
N ALA A 176 -34.54 0.28 -2.68
CA ALA A 176 -35.69 1.19 -2.67
C ALA A 176 -35.62 2.25 -3.78
N GLN A 177 -34.41 2.69 -4.16
CA GLN A 177 -34.23 3.73 -5.18
C GLN A 177 -34.16 3.19 -6.61
N ARG A 178 -33.55 2.02 -6.83
CA ARG A 178 -33.26 1.47 -8.17
C ARG A 178 -33.93 0.13 -8.46
N GLY A 179 -34.76 -0.36 -7.53
CA GLY A 179 -35.54 -1.58 -7.67
C GLY A 179 -34.78 -2.84 -7.27
N SER A 180 -35.52 -3.90 -6.96
CA SER A 180 -34.98 -5.19 -6.47
C SER A 180 -34.44 -6.11 -7.58
N ALA A 181 -34.53 -5.71 -8.85
CA ALA A 181 -34.11 -6.53 -9.98
C ALA A 181 -32.58 -6.68 -10.12
N TYR A 182 -31.80 -5.85 -9.40
CA TYR A 182 -30.34 -5.86 -9.45
C TYR A 182 -29.70 -6.50 -8.22
N GLN A 183 -28.52 -7.11 -8.40
CA GLN A 183 -27.66 -7.54 -7.30
C GLN A 183 -26.77 -6.37 -6.87
N TYR A 184 -26.94 -5.93 -5.62
CA TYR A 184 -26.20 -4.82 -5.05
C TYR A 184 -25.01 -5.32 -4.22
N HIS A 185 -23.89 -4.62 -4.32
CA HIS A 185 -22.69 -4.89 -3.55
C HIS A 185 -22.11 -3.57 -3.04
N VAL A 186 -21.72 -3.53 -1.77
CA VAL A 186 -21.19 -2.34 -1.13
C VAL A 186 -19.70 -2.24 -1.44
N THR A 187 -19.31 -1.24 -2.21
CA THR A 187 -17.90 -0.96 -2.56
C THR A 187 -17.28 0.12 -1.68
N ARG A 188 -18.09 1.00 -1.09
CA ARG A 188 -17.68 2.08 -0.18
C ARG A 188 -18.76 2.35 0.85
N LEU A 189 -18.37 2.64 2.08
CA LEU A 189 -19.24 3.22 3.11
C LEU A 189 -18.60 4.50 3.62
N TYR A 190 -19.36 5.59 3.63
CA TYR A 190 -18.96 6.84 4.27
C TYR A 190 -19.41 6.79 5.72
N VAL A 191 -18.47 6.88 6.66
CA VAL A 191 -18.79 7.06 8.08
C VAL A 191 -19.16 8.53 8.30
N SER A 192 -20.39 8.88 7.94
CA SER A 192 -21.04 10.12 8.33
C SER A 192 -21.88 9.84 9.58
N GLN A 193 -21.75 10.67 10.62
CA GLN A 193 -22.41 10.48 11.91
C GLN A 193 -23.95 10.37 11.85
N ASN A 194 -24.64 10.64 10.72
CA ASN A 194 -26.09 10.40 10.67
C ASN A 194 -26.75 10.32 9.28
N SER A 195 -26.06 9.98 8.19
CA SER A 195 -26.75 9.74 6.91
C SER A 195 -25.83 9.06 5.92
N GLY A 196 -26.03 7.76 5.68
CA GLY A 196 -25.40 7.07 4.56
C GLY A 196 -25.91 7.66 3.25
N TYR A 197 -25.01 8.18 2.43
CA TYR A 197 -25.26 8.62 1.06
C TYR A 197 -24.77 7.53 0.10
N ALA A 198 -25.55 7.23 -0.93
CA ALA A 198 -25.16 6.35 -2.02
C ALA A 198 -24.92 7.23 -3.25
N ASP A 199 -23.65 7.51 -3.56
CA ASP A 199 -23.27 8.10 -4.84
C ASP A 199 -23.09 6.99 -5.87
N GLY A 200 -23.65 7.23 -7.05
CA GLY A 200 -23.69 6.30 -8.18
C GLY A 200 -22.40 6.20 -8.96
#